data_AF-A0A7R9VCD8-F1
#
_entry.id   AF-A0A7R9VCD8-F1
#
_cell.length_a   1.000
_cell.length_b   1.000
_cell.length_c   1.000
_cell.angle_alpha   90.00
_cell.angle_beta   90.00
_cell.angle_gamma   90.00
#
_symmetry.space_group_name_H-M   'P 1'
#
loop_
_entity.id
_entity.type
_entity.pdbx_description
1 polymer ?
#
loop_
_entity_poly.entity_id
_entity_poly.type
_entity_poly.pdbx_seq_one_letter_code
_entity_poly.pdbx_strand_id
1 'polypeptide(L)'
;KFSALCCLVMSTAILFSIRKYKKIGDESIPASPSVSVFPESRDPNPDAPWPRIAWLMSFPNSGTSFTMKLIQRVTNLTAATNYGKETALRGLSPDGTNVPLYRYSPNGPFLLSPNLRSVPERYVMTKTHCGGRCNSCGPSKYILGEDEFLDWCLRGGKFVRKENDGDVEFVNVHYNASLVQRAIHLIRDPFDNVVSNFHLEQHEKNKTGDTEWLEKYSNDPEGFQSWCAMLDAKFIDEEEESDLISDKTRNMFKDV
;
A
#
# COMPACT_ATOMS: atom_id res chain seq x y z
N LYS A 1 27.72 10.65 -6.78
CA LYS A 1 27.19 11.14 -5.48
C LYS A 1 25.75 10.66 -5.38
N PHE A 2 25.38 9.91 -4.34
CA PHE A 2 24.05 9.28 -4.28
C PHE A 2 23.01 10.28 -3.74
N SER A 3 22.42 11.06 -4.65
CA SER A 3 21.20 11.82 -4.38
C SER A 3 20.01 10.86 -4.50
N ALA A 4 19.60 10.29 -3.37
CA ALA A 4 18.43 9.42 -3.28
C ALA A 4 17.75 9.52 -1.89
N LEU A 5 17.88 10.66 -1.20
CA LEU A 5 17.41 10.79 0.17
C LEU A 5 15.88 10.77 0.24
N CYS A 6 15.19 11.66 -0.49
CA CYS A 6 13.73 11.67 -0.60
C CYS A 6 13.21 10.31 -1.09
N CYS A 7 13.91 9.76 -2.08
CA CYS A 7 13.65 8.43 -2.65
C CYS A 7 13.60 7.32 -1.57
N LEU A 8 14.59 7.27 -0.69
CA LEU A 8 14.69 6.28 0.39
C LEU A 8 13.73 6.54 1.55
N VAL A 9 13.53 7.80 1.94
CA VAL A 9 12.67 8.14 3.09
C VAL A 9 11.20 7.85 2.76
N MET A 10 10.72 8.23 1.56
CA MET A 10 9.40 7.83 1.03
C MET A 10 9.17 6.31 1.06
N SER A 11 10.23 5.52 0.89
CA SER A 11 10.20 4.06 0.79
C SER A 11 10.29 3.33 2.13
N THR A 12 10.60 4.04 3.22
CA THR A 12 10.74 3.50 4.57
C THR A 12 9.60 3.90 5.52
N ALA A 13 8.89 5.00 5.28
CA ALA A 13 7.93 5.58 6.23
C ALA A 13 6.87 4.59 6.78
N ILE A 14 6.39 3.65 5.95
CA ILE A 14 5.38 2.64 6.35
C ILE A 14 5.89 1.69 7.45
N LEU A 15 7.21 1.51 7.62
CA LEU A 15 7.79 0.72 8.73
C LEU A 15 7.69 1.44 10.09
N PHE A 16 7.66 2.76 10.10
CA PHE A 16 7.80 3.56 11.32
C PHE A 16 6.47 3.89 12.01
N SER A 17 5.35 3.96 11.28
CA SER A 17 4.03 4.21 11.89
C SER A 17 3.59 3.12 12.90
N ILE A 18 4.16 1.91 12.81
CA ILE A 18 3.83 0.76 13.70
C ILE A 18 4.74 0.68 14.95
N ARG A 19 5.79 1.51 15.04
CA ARG A 19 6.67 1.60 16.22
C ARG A 19 6.99 3.06 16.53
N LYS A 20 6.43 3.59 17.62
CA LYS A 20 6.75 4.92 18.19
C LYS A 20 8.16 5.38 17.82
N TYR A 21 8.21 6.42 16.99
CA TYR A 21 9.38 6.94 16.27
C TYR A 21 10.73 6.65 16.94
N LYS A 22 11.48 5.70 16.38
CA LYS A 22 12.94 5.60 16.56
C LYS A 22 13.60 6.08 15.27
N LYS A 23 14.32 7.21 15.34
CA LYS A 23 14.88 7.91 14.17
C LYS A 23 15.77 7.00 13.31
N ILE A 24 15.76 7.20 11.98
CA ILE A 24 16.62 6.48 11.04
C ILE A 24 18.08 6.79 11.37
N GLY A 25 18.92 5.77 11.63
CA GLY A 25 20.37 5.88 11.91
C GLY A 25 20.83 5.43 13.30
N ASP A 26 19.90 5.18 14.23
CA ASP A 26 20.20 4.90 15.64
C ASP A 26 20.48 3.41 15.91
N GLU A 27 21.73 3.00 15.66
CA GLU A 27 22.21 1.63 15.77
C GLU A 27 22.32 1.13 17.21
N SER A 28 21.34 0.31 17.60
CA SER A 28 21.60 -1.04 18.11
C SER A 28 20.28 -1.75 18.32
N ILE A 29 19.99 -2.72 17.46
CA ILE A 29 19.08 -3.82 17.79
C ILE A 29 19.98 -5.07 17.78
N PRO A 30 20.44 -5.57 18.95
CA PRO A 30 20.88 -6.96 18.99
C PRO A 30 19.71 -7.80 18.47
N ALA A 31 19.98 -8.72 17.55
CA ALA A 31 18.93 -9.52 16.92
C ALA A 31 18.15 -10.27 18.00
N SER A 32 17.01 -9.71 18.42
CA SER A 32 16.14 -10.34 19.41
C SER A 32 15.75 -11.70 18.85
N PRO A 33 15.83 -12.77 19.67
CA PRO A 33 15.40 -14.09 19.22
C PRO A 33 13.97 -13.98 18.69
N SER A 34 13.64 -14.76 17.68
CA SER A 34 12.33 -14.78 17.04
C SER A 34 11.24 -15.13 18.06
N VAL A 35 10.70 -14.10 18.72
CA VAL A 35 9.53 -14.23 19.59
C VAL A 35 8.41 -14.75 18.70
N SER A 36 7.80 -15.87 19.05
CA SER A 36 6.55 -16.30 18.46
C SER A 36 5.46 -15.30 18.90
N VAL A 37 5.27 -14.24 18.10
CA VAL A 37 4.39 -13.09 18.43
C VAL A 37 2.91 -13.47 18.53
N PHE A 38 2.54 -14.71 18.22
CA PHE A 38 1.17 -15.20 18.25
C PHE A 38 0.96 -16.22 19.38
N PRO A 39 0.56 -15.78 20.59
CA PRO A 39 -0.09 -16.69 21.54
C PRO A 39 -1.36 -17.25 20.90
N GLU A 40 -1.66 -18.53 21.11
CA GLU A 40 -2.75 -19.28 20.45
C GLU A 40 -4.17 -18.75 20.74
N SER A 41 -4.33 -17.76 21.62
CA SER A 41 -5.60 -17.41 22.27
C SER A 41 -6.26 -16.07 21.85
N ARG A 42 -5.96 -15.53 20.66
CA ARG A 42 -6.60 -14.28 20.17
C ARG A 42 -7.14 -14.40 18.75
N ASP A 43 -8.35 -14.94 18.63
CA ASP A 43 -9.28 -14.52 17.57
C ASP A 43 -9.96 -13.24 18.07
N PRO A 44 -9.72 -12.05 17.48
CA PRO A 44 -9.85 -10.79 18.24
C PRO A 44 -11.27 -10.31 18.55
N ASN A 45 -12.29 -10.94 17.98
CA ASN A 45 -13.68 -10.79 18.42
C ASN A 45 -14.48 -12.06 18.08
N PRO A 46 -15.06 -12.79 19.04
CA PRO A 46 -15.89 -13.97 18.76
C PRO A 46 -17.15 -13.63 17.98
N ASP A 47 -17.67 -12.41 18.10
CA ASP A 47 -18.87 -11.91 17.43
C ASP A 47 -18.57 -11.29 16.06
N ALA A 48 -17.31 -11.26 15.63
CA ALA A 48 -16.95 -10.73 14.31
C ALA A 48 -17.54 -11.59 13.18
N PRO A 49 -18.09 -10.97 12.12
CA PRO A 49 -18.75 -11.68 11.05
C PRO A 49 -17.79 -12.59 10.27
N TRP A 50 -18.32 -13.69 9.76
CA TRP A 50 -17.57 -14.64 8.94
C TRP A 50 -17.80 -14.40 7.44
N PRO A 51 -16.78 -14.60 6.58
CA PRO A 51 -15.38 -14.84 6.95
C PRO A 51 -14.69 -13.55 7.38
N ARG A 52 -13.77 -13.65 8.33
CA ARG A 52 -13.13 -12.50 8.97
C ARG A 52 -12.09 -11.84 8.05
N ILE A 53 -11.99 -10.51 8.07
CA ILE A 53 -11.00 -9.80 7.25
C ILE A 53 -9.60 -9.98 7.86
N ALA A 54 -8.67 -10.45 7.03
CA ALA A 54 -7.25 -10.39 7.29
C ALA A 54 -6.60 -9.43 6.27
N TRP A 55 -6.18 -8.24 6.69
CA TRP A 55 -5.48 -7.32 5.82
C TRP A 55 -4.14 -7.91 5.37
N LEU A 56 -3.85 -7.73 4.09
CA LEU A 56 -2.52 -7.86 3.51
C LEU A 56 -2.05 -6.45 3.14
N MET A 57 -1.23 -5.89 4.02
CA MET A 57 -0.69 -4.54 3.95
C MET A 57 0.69 -4.58 3.31
N SER A 58 0.97 -3.65 2.39
CA SER A 58 2.32 -3.41 1.88
C SER A 58 2.42 -2.01 1.28
N PHE A 59 3.65 -1.52 1.09
CA PHE A 59 3.92 -0.49 0.09
C PHE A 59 3.45 -0.99 -1.32
N PRO A 60 2.98 -0.12 -2.23
CA PRO A 60 2.53 -0.56 -3.57
C PRO A 60 3.60 -1.33 -4.34
N ASN A 61 3.16 -2.25 -5.21
CA ASN A 61 4.02 -3.13 -6.02
C ASN A 61 5.01 -4.02 -5.23
N SER A 62 5.08 -3.93 -3.90
CA SER A 62 5.93 -4.75 -3.04
C SER A 62 5.50 -6.22 -2.87
N GLY A 63 4.87 -6.81 -3.91
CA GLY A 63 4.58 -8.25 -3.99
C GLY A 63 3.17 -8.69 -3.60
N THR A 64 2.31 -7.84 -3.04
CA THR A 64 0.97 -8.26 -2.58
C THR A 64 0.09 -8.85 -3.68
N SER A 65 0.09 -8.26 -4.87
CA SER A 65 -0.60 -8.80 -6.05
C SER A 65 -0.08 -10.19 -6.47
N PHE A 66 1.19 -10.53 -6.21
CA PHE A 66 1.76 -11.86 -6.45
C PHE A 66 1.33 -12.83 -5.34
N THR A 67 1.51 -12.45 -4.07
CA THR A 67 1.14 -13.23 -2.89
C THR A 67 -0.34 -13.65 -2.94
N MET A 68 -1.24 -12.72 -3.25
CA MET A 68 -2.67 -13.03 -3.38
C MET A 68 -2.95 -13.99 -4.53
N LYS A 69 -2.36 -13.78 -5.72
CA LYS A 69 -2.52 -14.69 -6.86
C LYS A 69 -1.99 -16.10 -6.54
N LEU A 70 -0.91 -16.21 -5.78
CA LEU A 70 -0.37 -17.49 -5.32
C LEU A 70 -1.33 -18.18 -4.34
N ILE A 71 -1.76 -17.49 -3.28
CA ILE A 71 -2.71 -18.01 -2.28
C ILE A 71 -4.03 -18.43 -2.94
N GLN A 72 -4.58 -17.61 -3.83
CA GLN A 72 -5.75 -17.97 -4.64
C GLN A 72 -5.49 -19.25 -5.44
N ARG A 73 -4.36 -19.33 -6.18
CA ARG A 73 -4.03 -20.52 -7.00
C ARG A 73 -3.92 -21.80 -6.17
N VAL A 74 -3.22 -21.79 -5.03
CA VAL A 74 -2.98 -23.03 -4.25
C VAL A 74 -4.18 -23.48 -3.42
N THR A 75 -5.05 -22.55 -2.99
CA THR A 75 -6.26 -22.88 -2.21
C THR A 75 -7.51 -23.08 -3.08
N ASN A 76 -7.46 -22.63 -4.33
CA ASN A 76 -8.62 -22.39 -5.21
C ASN A 76 -9.68 -21.42 -4.65
N LEU A 77 -9.40 -20.71 -3.56
CA LEU A 77 -10.31 -19.74 -2.94
C LEU A 77 -10.10 -18.33 -3.52
N THR A 78 -11.09 -17.48 -3.32
CA THR A 78 -11.03 -16.05 -3.66
C THR A 78 -10.28 -15.24 -2.59
N ALA A 79 -10.01 -13.97 -2.91
CA ALA A 79 -9.44 -12.99 -1.98
C ALA A 79 -10.19 -11.66 -2.18
N ALA A 80 -9.95 -10.68 -1.31
CA ALA A 80 -10.61 -9.37 -1.38
C ALA A 80 -9.62 -8.21 -1.54
N THR A 81 -10.12 -7.03 -1.88
CA THR A 81 -9.33 -5.81 -2.09
C THR A 81 -10.15 -4.58 -1.69
N ASN A 82 -9.48 -3.54 -1.20
CA ASN A 82 -10.09 -2.21 -1.08
C ASN A 82 -10.22 -1.50 -2.45
N TYR A 83 -9.53 -2.00 -3.48
CA TYR A 83 -9.35 -1.31 -4.76
C TYR A 83 -10.25 -1.92 -5.85
N GLY A 84 -11.48 -1.41 -5.99
CA GLY A 84 -12.48 -1.92 -6.93
C GLY A 84 -12.03 -1.98 -8.39
N LYS A 85 -11.07 -1.14 -8.81
CA LYS A 85 -10.44 -1.23 -10.14
C LYS A 85 -9.74 -2.58 -10.39
N GLU A 86 -9.27 -3.27 -9.35
CA GLU A 86 -8.62 -4.57 -9.48
C GLU A 86 -9.61 -5.71 -9.75
N THR A 87 -10.90 -5.55 -9.42
CA THR A 87 -11.92 -6.57 -9.73
C THR A 87 -12.48 -6.43 -11.15
N ALA A 88 -12.21 -5.32 -11.85
CA ALA A 88 -12.79 -4.98 -13.15
C ALA A 88 -12.71 -6.10 -14.21
N LEU A 89 -11.62 -6.89 -14.20
CA LEU A 89 -11.40 -7.97 -15.18
C LEU A 89 -12.07 -9.30 -14.82
N ARG A 90 -12.45 -9.54 -13.56
CA ARG A 90 -12.77 -10.90 -13.03
C ARG A 90 -13.79 -10.98 -11.89
N GLY A 91 -14.30 -9.85 -11.42
CA GLY A 91 -15.08 -9.76 -10.19
C GLY A 91 -16.00 -8.55 -10.09
N LEU A 92 -16.50 -8.08 -11.23
CA LEU A 92 -17.72 -7.28 -11.26
C LEU A 92 -18.94 -8.19 -11.30
N SER A 93 -20.07 -7.71 -10.77
CA SER A 93 -21.39 -8.29 -11.01
C SER A 93 -21.90 -7.95 -12.43
N PRO A 94 -22.97 -8.60 -12.91
CA PRO A 94 -23.51 -8.36 -14.27
C PRO A 94 -23.95 -6.92 -14.56
N ASP A 95 -24.15 -6.11 -13.52
CA ASP A 95 -24.49 -4.68 -13.59
C ASP A 95 -23.27 -3.75 -13.69
N GLY A 96 -22.05 -4.30 -13.70
CA GLY A 96 -20.78 -3.56 -13.75
C GLY A 96 -20.26 -3.07 -12.39
N THR A 97 -20.93 -3.38 -11.27
CA THR A 97 -20.50 -2.92 -9.94
C THR A 97 -19.56 -3.93 -9.24
N ASN A 98 -18.88 -3.50 -8.18
CA ASN A 98 -18.03 -4.39 -7.39
C ASN A 98 -18.85 -5.25 -6.41
N VAL A 99 -18.59 -6.55 -6.35
CA VAL A 99 -19.22 -7.44 -5.36
C VAL A 99 -18.60 -7.23 -3.97
N PRO A 100 -19.32 -6.69 -2.97
CA PRO A 100 -18.79 -6.54 -1.62
C PRO A 100 -18.67 -7.89 -0.92
N LEU A 101 -17.71 -8.01 0.00
CA LEU A 101 -17.52 -9.19 0.85
C LEU A 101 -18.77 -9.48 1.70
N TYR A 102 -19.38 -8.42 2.25
CA TYR A 102 -20.58 -8.52 3.08
C TYR A 102 -21.69 -7.64 2.53
N ARG A 103 -22.94 -8.14 2.50
CA ARG A 103 -24.11 -7.39 2.01
C ARG A 103 -24.39 -6.11 2.81
N TYR A 104 -24.13 -6.13 4.11
CA TYR A 104 -24.31 -4.96 5.00
C TYR A 104 -23.11 -3.99 4.99
N SER A 105 -22.01 -4.31 4.26
CA SER A 105 -20.86 -3.42 4.06
C SER A 105 -20.65 -3.15 2.56
N PRO A 106 -21.57 -2.44 1.89
CA PRO A 106 -21.50 -2.17 0.45
C PRO A 106 -20.35 -1.24 0.04
N ASN A 107 -19.63 -0.68 1.02
CA ASN A 107 -18.44 0.15 0.83
C ASN A 107 -17.12 -0.64 0.91
N GLY A 108 -17.19 -1.96 1.08
CA GLY A 108 -16.05 -2.85 0.93
C GLY A 108 -15.74 -3.69 2.18
N PRO A 109 -14.67 -4.49 2.12
CA PRO A 109 -13.83 -4.73 0.94
C PRO A 109 -14.57 -5.54 -0.15
N PHE A 110 -13.99 -5.62 -1.36
CA PHE A 110 -14.61 -6.24 -2.53
C PHE A 110 -13.93 -7.54 -2.95
N LEU A 111 -14.71 -8.53 -3.41
CA LEU A 111 -14.19 -9.82 -3.85
C LEU A 111 -13.46 -9.71 -5.20
N LEU A 112 -12.25 -10.25 -5.30
CA LEU A 112 -11.45 -10.21 -6.54
C LEU A 112 -11.93 -11.17 -7.63
N SER A 113 -12.53 -12.30 -7.26
CA SER A 113 -12.97 -13.34 -8.22
C SER A 113 -14.23 -14.09 -7.75
N PRO A 114 -15.31 -13.40 -7.36
CA PRO A 114 -16.56 -13.98 -6.87
C PRO A 114 -17.20 -14.98 -7.85
N ASN A 115 -17.05 -14.75 -9.15
CA ASN A 115 -17.66 -15.56 -10.21
C ASN A 115 -16.85 -16.82 -10.58
N LEU A 116 -15.66 -17.00 -9.99
CA LEU A 116 -14.71 -18.06 -10.37
C LEU A 116 -14.26 -18.95 -9.20
N ARG A 117 -14.42 -18.48 -7.95
CA ARG A 117 -13.82 -19.06 -6.75
C ARG A 117 -14.72 -18.84 -5.54
N SER A 118 -14.85 -19.85 -4.70
CA SER A 118 -15.55 -19.72 -3.42
C SER A 118 -14.83 -18.75 -2.47
N VAL A 119 -15.59 -18.17 -1.54
CA VAL A 119 -15.03 -17.35 -0.47
C VAL A 119 -14.45 -18.26 0.61
N PRO A 120 -13.24 -17.98 1.17
CA PRO A 120 -12.75 -18.71 2.34
C PRO A 120 -13.75 -18.67 3.49
N GLU A 121 -13.84 -19.74 4.29
CA GLU A 121 -14.77 -19.80 5.43
C GLU A 121 -14.30 -19.01 6.66
N ARG A 122 -12.98 -18.99 6.90
CA ARG A 122 -12.39 -18.42 8.14
C ARG A 122 -11.85 -17.01 7.97
N TYR A 123 -10.83 -16.83 7.12
CA TYR A 123 -10.24 -15.52 6.87
C TYR A 123 -10.14 -15.24 5.38
N VAL A 124 -10.57 -14.05 4.97
CA VAL A 124 -10.37 -13.53 3.62
C VAL A 124 -9.23 -12.53 3.60
N MET A 125 -8.18 -12.88 2.88
CA MET A 125 -7.02 -12.02 2.64
C MET A 125 -7.46 -10.80 1.83
N THR A 126 -7.28 -9.61 2.39
CA THR A 126 -7.81 -8.34 1.88
C THR A 126 -6.70 -7.35 1.60
N LYS A 127 -6.48 -6.96 0.34
CA LYS A 127 -5.44 -6.01 -0.03
C LYS A 127 -5.74 -4.60 0.44
N THR A 128 -4.77 -3.98 1.11
CA THR A 128 -4.73 -2.53 1.35
C THR A 128 -3.28 -2.02 1.36
N HIS A 129 -3.11 -0.73 1.14
CA HIS A 129 -1.81 -0.02 1.17
C HIS A 129 -1.73 1.02 2.30
N CYS A 130 -2.83 1.25 3.04
CA CYS A 130 -2.85 2.12 4.23
C CYS A 130 -2.30 3.54 4.06
N GLY A 131 -2.35 4.10 2.84
CA GLY A 131 -1.84 5.44 2.58
C GLY A 131 -0.31 5.47 2.59
N GLY A 132 0.28 6.49 3.22
CA GLY A 132 1.72 6.57 3.49
C GLY A 132 2.61 6.49 2.24
N ARG A 133 2.09 6.91 1.09
CA ARG A 133 2.71 6.70 -0.22
C ARG A 133 2.53 7.90 -1.13
N CYS A 134 3.56 8.18 -1.92
CA CYS A 134 3.55 9.25 -2.90
C CYS A 134 4.64 9.02 -3.96
N ASN A 135 4.49 9.67 -5.10
CA ASN A 135 5.48 9.63 -6.19
C ASN A 135 6.25 10.98 -6.29
N SER A 136 5.63 12.10 -5.91
CA SER A 136 6.27 13.42 -5.91
C SER A 136 5.63 14.36 -4.89
N CYS A 137 5.91 14.14 -3.61
CA CYS A 137 5.56 15.05 -2.50
C CYS A 137 6.46 14.83 -1.29
N GLY A 138 6.60 15.85 -0.43
CA GLY A 138 7.42 15.79 0.78
C GLY A 138 6.80 15.01 1.95
N PRO A 139 7.53 14.92 3.07
CA PRO A 139 7.21 14.08 4.24
C PRO A 139 5.81 14.26 4.81
N SER A 140 5.28 15.49 4.79
CA SER A 140 3.94 15.84 5.28
C SER A 140 2.77 15.08 4.62
N LYS A 141 3.03 14.29 3.57
CA LYS A 141 2.03 13.53 2.81
C LYS A 141 2.20 12.01 2.88
N TYR A 142 3.35 11.52 3.35
CA TYR A 142 3.64 10.10 3.43
C TYR A 142 4.01 9.64 4.85
N ILE A 143 4.37 10.55 5.76
CA ILE A 143 4.33 10.31 7.21
C ILE A 143 2.86 10.37 7.65
N LEU A 144 2.34 9.27 8.19
CA LEU A 144 0.99 9.21 8.77
C LEU A 144 1.06 8.90 10.26
N GLY A 145 0.23 9.60 11.04
CA GLY A 145 -0.07 9.22 12.43
C GLY A 145 -0.90 7.92 12.49
N GLU A 146 -0.95 7.28 13.65
CA GLU A 146 -1.60 5.97 13.84
C GLU A 146 -3.08 5.97 13.38
N ASP A 147 -3.85 6.99 13.78
CA ASP A 147 -5.27 7.14 13.40
C ASP A 147 -5.44 7.41 11.89
N GLU A 148 -4.55 8.20 11.28
CA GLU A 148 -4.63 8.52 9.86
C GLU A 148 -4.24 7.30 9.02
N PHE A 149 -3.21 6.55 9.42
CA PHE A 149 -2.83 5.28 8.81
C PHE A 149 -3.99 4.27 8.85
N LEU A 150 -4.68 4.17 10.00
CA LEU A 150 -5.85 3.32 10.15
C LEU A 150 -7.01 3.73 9.22
N ASP A 151 -7.34 5.03 9.18
CA ASP A 151 -8.35 5.58 8.27
C ASP A 151 -7.99 5.30 6.79
N TRP A 152 -6.73 5.51 6.39
CA TRP A 152 -6.25 5.14 5.06
C TRP A 152 -6.27 3.63 4.78
N CYS A 153 -6.09 2.75 5.79
CA CYS A 153 -6.25 1.30 5.62
C CYS A 153 -7.70 0.90 5.29
N LEU A 154 -8.68 1.70 5.73
CA LEU A 154 -10.13 1.47 5.57
C LEU A 154 -10.69 2.13 4.31
N ARG A 155 -9.96 3.08 3.71
CA ARG A 155 -10.29 3.69 2.43
C ARG A 155 -10.10 2.73 1.25
N GLY A 156 -10.95 2.91 0.26
CA GLY A 156 -10.93 2.20 -1.01
C GLY A 156 -11.66 2.99 -2.08
N GLY A 157 -11.99 2.32 -3.18
CA GLY A 157 -12.84 2.88 -4.22
C GLY A 157 -13.61 1.79 -4.95
N LYS A 158 -14.80 2.11 -5.45
CA LYS A 158 -15.69 1.14 -6.11
C LYS A 158 -16.40 1.75 -7.32
N PHE A 159 -16.81 0.89 -8.24
CA PHE A 159 -17.76 1.21 -9.30
C PHE A 159 -19.18 1.21 -8.73
N VAL A 160 -19.91 2.31 -8.94
CA VAL A 160 -21.35 2.45 -8.68
C VAL A 160 -22.06 2.76 -9.99
N ARG A 161 -23.32 2.34 -10.10
CA ARG A 161 -24.18 2.68 -11.24
C ARG A 161 -24.72 4.10 -11.05
N LYS A 162 -24.59 4.94 -12.08
CA LYS A 162 -25.24 6.27 -12.13
C LYS A 162 -26.74 6.09 -12.24
N GLU A 163 -27.51 6.90 -11.50
CA GLU A 163 -28.97 6.81 -11.45
C GLU A 163 -29.64 7.07 -12.80
N ASN A 164 -29.05 7.93 -13.63
CA ASN A 164 -29.75 8.53 -14.79
C ASN A 164 -29.46 7.89 -16.16
N ASP A 165 -28.38 7.10 -16.31
CA ASP A 165 -27.92 6.62 -17.62
C ASP A 165 -27.46 5.14 -17.61
N GLY A 166 -27.48 4.48 -16.45
CA GLY A 166 -27.03 3.08 -16.31
C GLY A 166 -25.52 2.85 -16.43
N ASP A 167 -24.78 3.87 -16.87
CA ASP A 167 -23.33 4.05 -16.78
C ASP A 167 -22.76 3.70 -15.39
N VAL A 168 -21.48 3.34 -15.33
CA VAL A 168 -20.76 3.18 -14.05
C VAL A 168 -19.74 4.29 -13.82
N GLU A 169 -19.65 4.78 -12.59
CA GLU A 169 -18.63 5.73 -12.14
C GLU A 169 -17.82 5.18 -10.97
N PHE A 170 -16.60 5.68 -10.79
CA PHE A 170 -15.71 5.22 -9.74
C PHE A 170 -15.66 6.22 -8.57
N VAL A 171 -16.15 5.80 -7.41
CA VAL A 171 -16.26 6.63 -6.20
C VAL A 171 -15.35 6.13 -5.09
N ASN A 172 -14.81 7.05 -4.28
CA ASN A 172 -14.07 6.69 -3.07
C ASN A 172 -15.01 6.22 -1.97
N VAL A 173 -14.57 5.26 -1.16
CA VAL A 173 -15.39 4.62 -0.11
C VAL A 173 -14.56 4.31 1.14
N HIS A 174 -15.25 4.09 2.25
CA HIS A 174 -14.69 3.73 3.56
C HIS A 174 -15.60 2.70 4.24
N TYR A 175 -15.02 1.72 4.96
CA TYR A 175 -15.76 0.70 5.72
C TYR A 175 -15.36 0.66 7.21
N ASN A 176 -16.09 -0.11 8.02
CA ASN A 176 -15.91 -0.11 9.47
C ASN A 176 -14.69 -0.95 9.91
N ALA A 177 -13.83 -0.37 10.75
CA ALA A 177 -12.63 -1.01 11.31
C ALA A 177 -12.94 -2.30 12.08
N SER A 178 -14.10 -2.41 12.73
CA SER A 178 -14.48 -3.58 13.54
C SER A 178 -14.60 -4.88 12.73
N LEU A 179 -14.72 -4.78 11.40
CA LEU A 179 -14.73 -5.94 10.50
C LEU A 179 -13.35 -6.60 10.34
N VAL A 180 -12.28 -5.86 10.67
CA VAL A 180 -10.88 -6.27 10.50
C VAL A 180 -10.41 -7.02 11.74
N GLN A 181 -9.89 -8.22 11.53
CA GLN A 181 -9.52 -9.13 12.62
C GLN A 181 -8.04 -9.51 12.58
N ARG A 182 -7.36 -9.43 11.44
CA ARG A 182 -5.91 -9.67 11.35
C ARG A 182 -5.25 -8.71 10.39
N ALA A 183 -3.95 -8.50 10.57
CA ALA A 183 -3.10 -7.80 9.64
C ALA A 183 -1.83 -8.62 9.36
N ILE A 184 -1.45 -8.69 8.11
CA ILE A 184 -0.22 -9.28 7.59
C ILE A 184 0.51 -8.14 6.88
N HIS A 185 1.68 -7.75 7.37
CA HIS A 185 2.48 -6.70 6.76
C HIS A 185 3.60 -7.34 5.93
N LEU A 186 3.53 -7.20 4.60
CA LEU A 186 4.60 -7.59 3.69
C LEU A 186 5.61 -6.45 3.59
N ILE A 187 6.72 -6.62 4.31
CA ILE A 187 7.86 -5.70 4.32
C ILE A 187 8.84 -6.15 3.22
N ARG A 188 9.31 -5.19 2.42
CA ARG A 188 10.43 -5.36 1.49
C ARG A 188 11.61 -4.50 1.92
N ASP A 189 12.75 -4.76 1.31
CA ASP A 189 13.90 -3.87 1.40
C ASP A 189 13.51 -2.44 0.95
N PRO A 190 13.98 -1.38 1.63
CA PRO A 190 13.68 -0.01 1.23
C PRO A 190 14.13 0.37 -0.18
N PHE A 191 15.29 -0.12 -0.63
CA PHE A 191 15.81 0.17 -1.98
C PHE A 191 14.92 -0.47 -3.06
N ASP A 192 14.43 -1.69 -2.82
CA ASP A 192 13.44 -2.36 -3.66
C ASP A 192 12.16 -1.52 -3.83
N ASN A 193 11.70 -0.86 -2.74
CA ASN A 193 10.52 0.01 -2.77
C ASN A 193 10.78 1.28 -3.61
N VAL A 194 11.97 1.89 -3.53
CA VAL A 194 12.33 3.06 -4.37
C VAL A 194 12.22 2.71 -5.86
N VAL A 195 12.86 1.62 -6.27
CA VAL A 195 12.86 1.13 -7.66
C VAL A 195 11.45 0.74 -8.10
N SER A 196 10.67 0.13 -7.21
CA SER A 196 9.26 -0.20 -7.46
C SER A 196 8.38 1.04 -7.64
N ASN A 197 8.70 2.17 -6.99
CA ASN A 197 8.00 3.44 -7.13
C ASN A 197 8.36 4.14 -8.45
N PHE A 198 9.63 4.11 -8.84
CA PHE A 198 10.07 4.61 -10.16
C PHE A 198 9.37 3.87 -11.31
N HIS A 199 9.38 2.53 -11.29
CA HIS A 199 8.67 1.73 -12.29
C HIS A 199 7.14 1.91 -12.26
N LEU A 200 6.56 2.30 -11.11
CA LEU A 200 5.15 2.69 -11.04
C LEU A 200 4.92 4.04 -11.74
N GLU A 201 5.77 5.05 -11.51
CA GLU A 201 5.64 6.33 -12.20
C GLU A 201 5.85 6.20 -13.71
N GLN A 202 6.88 5.46 -14.14
CA GLN A 202 7.08 5.03 -15.54
C GLN A 202 5.80 4.47 -16.17
N HIS A 203 5.14 3.54 -15.47
CA HIS A 203 3.93 2.88 -15.96
C HIS A 203 2.74 3.83 -16.08
N GLU A 204 2.53 4.74 -15.12
CA GLU A 204 1.47 5.74 -15.21
C GLU A 204 1.78 6.80 -16.29
N LYS A 205 3.03 7.24 -16.42
CA LYS A 205 3.48 8.22 -17.42
C LYS A 205 3.36 7.70 -18.85
N ASN A 206 3.65 6.41 -19.06
CA ASN A 206 3.41 5.70 -20.31
C ASN A 206 1.91 5.67 -20.66
N LYS A 207 1.03 5.33 -19.70
CA LYS A 207 -0.44 5.40 -19.93
C LYS A 207 -0.94 6.78 -20.31
N THR A 208 -0.38 7.84 -19.74
CA THR A 208 -0.78 9.22 -20.04
C THR A 208 -0.14 9.79 -21.30
N GLY A 209 0.81 9.06 -21.92
CA GLY A 209 1.54 9.54 -23.10
C GLY A 209 2.49 10.71 -22.80
N ASP A 210 3.03 10.80 -21.59
CA ASP A 210 3.92 11.87 -21.16
C ASP A 210 5.35 11.61 -21.66
N THR A 211 5.57 11.82 -22.97
CA THR A 211 6.83 11.49 -23.64
C THR A 211 8.01 12.31 -23.12
N GLU A 212 7.80 13.58 -22.76
CA GLU A 212 8.86 14.44 -22.20
C GLU A 212 9.37 13.88 -20.86
N TRP A 213 8.48 13.45 -19.96
CA TRP A 213 8.89 12.81 -18.71
C TRP A 213 9.62 11.49 -18.97
N LEU A 214 9.14 10.67 -19.92
CA LEU A 214 9.71 9.35 -20.24
C LEU A 214 11.09 9.44 -20.93
N GLU A 215 11.33 10.47 -21.73
CA GLU A 215 12.63 10.77 -22.33
C GLU A 215 13.61 11.32 -21.28
N LYS A 216 13.13 12.19 -20.37
CA LYS A 216 13.94 12.80 -19.32
C LYS A 216 14.35 11.82 -18.22
N TYR A 217 13.46 10.89 -17.88
CA TYR A 217 13.68 9.85 -16.89
C TYR A 217 13.45 8.49 -17.57
N SER A 218 14.42 8.05 -18.37
CA SER A 218 14.38 6.78 -19.07
C SER A 218 14.36 5.57 -18.12
N ASN A 219 13.86 4.42 -18.59
CA ASN A 219 13.69 3.22 -17.76
C ASN A 219 15.00 2.41 -17.63
N ASP A 220 16.05 3.09 -17.17
CA ASP A 220 17.42 2.63 -17.01
C ASP A 220 18.06 3.26 -15.74
N PRO A 221 19.30 2.89 -15.36
CA PRO A 221 19.94 3.43 -14.15
C PRO A 221 20.13 4.95 -14.15
N GLU A 222 20.42 5.54 -15.31
CA GLU A 222 20.66 6.97 -15.49
C GLU A 222 19.38 7.79 -15.30
N GLY A 223 18.27 7.35 -15.90
CA GLY A 223 16.95 7.94 -15.74
C GLY A 223 16.40 7.79 -14.31
N PHE A 224 16.65 6.64 -13.66
CA PHE A 224 16.34 6.43 -12.24
C PHE A 224 17.10 7.40 -11.32
N GLN A 225 18.42 7.55 -11.50
CA GLN A 225 19.22 8.50 -10.73
C GLN A 225 18.78 9.95 -10.96
N SER A 226 18.45 10.30 -12.21
CA SER A 226 17.95 11.63 -12.57
C SER A 226 16.58 11.94 -11.95
N TRP A 227 15.71 10.94 -11.84
CA TRP A 227 14.42 11.05 -11.15
C TRP A 227 14.59 11.25 -9.63
N CYS A 228 15.45 10.47 -8.98
CA CYS A 228 15.75 10.68 -7.55
C CYS A 228 16.41 12.04 -7.29
N ALA A 229 17.36 12.48 -8.13
CA ALA A 229 17.96 13.80 -8.00
C ALA A 229 16.95 14.95 -8.16
N MET A 230 15.93 14.80 -9.02
CA MET A 230 14.82 15.75 -9.12
C MET A 230 13.95 15.77 -7.86
N LEU A 231 13.66 14.60 -7.27
CA LEU A 231 12.88 14.52 -6.04
C LEU A 231 13.62 15.09 -4.83
N ASP A 232 14.92 14.81 -4.73
CA ASP A 232 15.81 15.43 -3.75
C ASP A 232 15.80 16.95 -3.92
N ALA A 233 16.13 17.48 -5.11
CA ALA A 233 16.13 18.93 -5.37
C ALA A 233 14.77 19.63 -5.16
N LYS A 234 13.66 18.88 -5.15
CA LYS A 234 12.30 19.42 -4.96
C LYS A 234 11.82 19.40 -3.51
N PHE A 235 12.31 18.47 -2.69
CA PHE A 235 11.78 18.23 -1.34
C PHE A 235 12.83 18.18 -0.22
N ILE A 236 14.12 18.38 -0.51
CA ILE A 236 15.20 18.30 0.47
C ILE A 236 14.96 19.17 1.71
N ASP A 237 14.44 20.39 1.54
CA ASP A 237 14.12 21.29 2.65
C ASP A 237 13.04 20.69 3.57
N GLU A 238 11.97 20.11 3.00
CA GLU A 238 10.92 19.43 3.80
C GLU A 238 11.45 18.14 4.48
N GLU A 239 12.37 17.40 3.83
CA GLU A 239 13.05 16.23 4.42
C GLU A 239 13.95 16.61 5.60
N GLU A 240 14.73 17.70 5.46
CA GLU A 240 15.60 18.23 6.52
C GLU A 240 14.79 18.84 7.68
N GLU A 241 13.61 19.39 7.43
CA GLU A 241 12.70 19.81 8.49
C GLU A 241 12.02 18.60 9.19
N SER A 242 11.95 17.44 8.55
CA SER A 242 11.25 16.26 9.09
C SER A 242 12.01 15.52 10.21
N ASP A 243 11.30 15.14 11.27
CA ASP A 243 11.86 14.39 12.41
C ASP A 243 12.25 12.92 12.11
N LEU A 244 12.06 12.44 10.87
CA LEU A 244 12.37 11.06 10.46
C LEU A 244 13.87 10.76 10.49
N ILE A 245 14.67 11.69 9.98
CA ILE A 245 16.09 11.53 9.73
C ILE A 245 16.86 11.94 10.99
N SER A 246 17.59 11.01 11.61
CA SER A 246 18.43 11.36 12.78
C SER A 246 19.52 12.36 12.43
N ASP A 247 19.97 13.13 13.40
CA ASP A 247 21.07 14.10 13.22
C ASP A 247 22.36 13.41 12.75
N LYS A 248 22.60 12.15 13.18
CA LYS A 248 23.67 11.29 12.66
C LYS A 248 23.51 11.07 11.15
N THR A 249 22.32 10.67 10.70
CA THR A 249 22.02 10.42 9.29
C THR A 249 22.06 11.71 8.47
N ARG A 250 21.50 12.82 8.95
CA ARG A 250 21.60 14.15 8.30
C ARG A 250 23.06 14.56 8.10
N ASN A 251 23.89 14.39 9.13
CA ASN A 251 25.32 14.70 9.02
C ASN A 251 26.06 13.78 8.05
N MET A 252 25.67 12.51 7.90
CA MET A 252 26.22 11.63 6.85
C MET A 252 25.87 12.08 5.42
N PHE A 253 24.80 12.85 5.23
CA PHE A 253 24.41 13.37 3.90
C PHE A 253 24.99 14.75 3.57
N LYS A 254 25.47 15.52 4.56
CA LYS A 254 26.12 16.83 4.33
C LYS A 254 27.46 16.75 3.59
N ASP A 255 28.12 15.59 3.65
CA ASP A 255 29.45 15.37 3.06
C ASP A 255 29.39 14.70 1.65
N VAL A 256 28.19 14.50 1.07
CA VAL A 256 27.96 13.69 -0.16
C VAL A 256 27.85 14.51 -1.43
#